data_AF-A0A0F9V9C0-F1
#
_entry.id   AF-A0A0F9V9C0-F1
#
_cell.length_a   1.000
_cell.length_b   1.000
_cell.length_c   1.000
_cell.angle_alpha   90.00
_cell.angle_beta   90.00
_cell.angle_gamma   90.00
#
_symmetry.space_group_name_H-M   'P 1'
#
loop_
_entity.id
_entity.type
_entity.pdbx_description
1 polymer ?
#
loop_
_entity_poly.entity_id
_entity_poly.type
_entity_poly.pdbx_seq_one_letter_code
_entity_poly.pdbx_strand_id
1 'polypeptide(L)'
;MRHFINIYTVLVFILMLIPISSMGSEKPANTTDEQWGKYLEHRAAWNKMLKERYENKLKHTPPKPPWIKFPNYHPSDIFWRMGDGESYISDYFSIYFQYASKAEINAYKIKYPEHSNWRGTYKRFEH
;
A
#
# COMPACT_ATOMS: atom_id res chain seq x y z
N MET A 1 -10.44 -9.43 -36.02
CA MET A 1 -10.89 -9.61 -34.63
C MET A 1 -10.93 -8.23 -33.97
N ARG A 2 -12.12 -7.74 -33.61
CA ARG A 2 -12.29 -6.45 -32.91
C ARG A 2 -11.84 -6.63 -31.46
N HIS A 3 -10.72 -6.05 -31.08
CA HIS A 3 -10.41 -5.82 -29.67
C HIS A 3 -11.32 -4.71 -29.15
N PHE A 4 -12.48 -5.10 -28.62
CA PHE A 4 -13.25 -4.24 -27.74
C PHE A 4 -12.45 -4.09 -26.45
N ILE A 5 -11.67 -3.02 -26.37
CA ILE A 5 -11.13 -2.56 -25.09
C ILE A 5 -12.34 -2.13 -24.27
N ASN A 6 -12.62 -2.89 -23.22
CA ASN A 6 -13.72 -2.63 -22.33
C ASN A 6 -13.46 -1.31 -21.60
N ILE A 7 -14.39 -0.36 -21.74
CA ILE A 7 -14.26 1.02 -21.24
C ILE A 7 -14.05 1.02 -19.70
N TYR A 8 -14.61 0.00 -19.02
CA TYR A 8 -14.41 -0.22 -17.58
C TYR A 8 -12.97 -0.58 -17.22
N THR A 9 -12.23 -1.27 -18.09
CA THR A 9 -10.82 -1.63 -17.85
C THR A 9 -9.93 -0.39 -17.92
N VAL A 10 -10.21 0.54 -18.85
CA VAL A 10 -9.44 1.79 -19.00
C VAL A 10 -9.67 2.75 -17.82
N LEU A 11 -10.91 2.83 -17.32
CA LEU A 11 -11.26 3.66 -16.16
C LEU A 11 -10.54 3.24 -14.87
N VAL A 12 -10.37 1.93 -14.65
CA VAL A 12 -9.64 1.40 -13.49
C VAL A 12 -8.14 1.77 -13.56
N PHE A 13 -7.53 1.74 -14.75
CA PHE A 13 -6.14 2.15 -14.93
C PHE A 13 -5.93 3.66 -14.77
N ILE A 14 -6.87 4.49 -15.22
CA ILE A 14 -6.78 5.95 -15.05
C ILE A 14 -6.89 6.35 -13.57
N LEU A 15 -7.73 5.66 -12.79
CA LEU A 15 -7.86 5.90 -11.34
C LEU A 15 -6.65 5.41 -10.53
N MET A 16 -5.88 4.43 -11.02
CA MET A 16 -4.66 3.95 -10.38
C MET A 16 -3.42 4.81 -10.66
N LEU A 17 -3.45 5.69 -11.67
CA LEU A 17 -2.32 6.56 -12.02
C LEU A 17 -2.28 7.88 -11.23
N ILE A 18 -3.29 8.15 -10.39
CA ILE A 18 -3.28 9.34 -9.55
C ILE A 18 -2.36 9.06 -8.35
N PRO A 19 -1.28 9.84 -8.13
CA PRO A 19 -0.41 9.65 -6.98
C PRO A 19 -1.24 9.78 -5.69
N ILE A 20 -1.19 8.73 -4.88
CA ILE A 20 -1.91 8.55 -3.59
C ILE A 20 -1.71 9.76 -2.65
N SER A 21 -0.63 10.52 -2.82
CA SER A 21 -0.24 11.68 -2.02
C SER A 21 -0.86 13.03 -2.43
N SER A 22 -1.67 13.11 -3.50
CA SER A 22 -2.24 14.39 -4.00
C SER A 22 -3.77 14.49 -3.91
N MET A 23 -4.50 13.38 -3.67
CA MET A 23 -5.96 13.44 -3.55
C MET A 23 -6.36 13.75 -2.11
N GLY A 24 -6.53 15.05 -1.83
CA GLY A 24 -7.34 15.51 -0.71
C GLY A 24 -8.72 14.84 -0.71
N SER A 25 -9.40 14.90 0.43
CA SER A 25 -10.76 14.38 0.66
C SER A 25 -11.86 14.98 -0.24
N GLU A 26 -11.49 15.77 -1.24
CA GLU A 26 -12.37 16.55 -2.09
C GLU A 26 -12.65 15.81 -3.39
N LYS A 27 -13.90 15.92 -3.86
CA LYS A 27 -14.34 15.34 -5.12
C LYS A 27 -13.60 15.99 -6.30
N PRO A 28 -12.96 15.22 -7.20
CA PRO A 28 -12.33 15.77 -8.39
C PRO A 28 -13.34 16.44 -9.33
N ALA A 29 -12.98 17.60 -9.88
CA ALA A 29 -13.85 18.40 -10.76
C ALA A 29 -14.32 17.65 -12.03
N ASN A 30 -13.59 16.61 -12.44
CA ASN A 30 -13.89 15.79 -13.62
C ASN A 30 -14.64 14.48 -13.31
N THR A 31 -15.23 14.34 -12.11
CA THR A 31 -15.99 13.14 -11.72
C THR A 31 -17.46 13.46 -11.42
N THR A 32 -18.36 12.52 -11.71
CA THR A 32 -19.77 12.63 -11.29
C THR A 32 -19.93 12.29 -9.81
N ASP A 33 -21.03 12.68 -9.17
CA ASP A 33 -21.31 12.32 -7.78
C ASP A 33 -21.41 10.80 -7.59
N GLU A 34 -21.98 10.10 -8.58
CA GLU A 34 -22.07 8.65 -8.58
C GLU A 34 -20.68 7.99 -8.63
N GLN A 35 -19.79 8.46 -9.50
CA GLN A 35 -18.42 7.95 -9.60
C GLN A 35 -17.64 8.18 -8.30
N TRP A 36 -17.81 9.36 -7.71
CA TRP A 36 -17.19 9.69 -6.42
C TRP A 36 -17.73 8.83 -5.28
N GLY A 37 -19.05 8.63 -5.22
CA GLY A 37 -19.69 7.75 -4.23
C GLY A 37 -19.14 6.32 -4.31
N LYS A 38 -19.09 5.75 -5.52
CA LYS A 38 -18.49 4.42 -5.76
C LYS A 38 -17.03 4.33 -5.33
N TYR A 39 -16.24 5.38 -5.57
CA TYR A 39 -14.86 5.44 -5.11
C TYR A 39 -14.76 5.43 -3.58
N LEU A 40 -15.58 6.23 -2.88
CA LEU A 40 -15.59 6.28 -1.42
C LEU A 40 -16.01 4.95 -0.81
N GLU A 41 -17.03 4.29 -1.35
CA GLU A 41 -17.46 2.95 -0.93
C GLU A 41 -16.33 1.93 -1.13
N HIS A 42 -15.71 1.92 -2.31
CA HIS A 42 -14.57 1.05 -2.59
C HIS A 42 -13.40 1.29 -1.63
N ARG A 43 -13.06 2.56 -1.37
CA ARG A 43 -12.00 2.94 -0.44
C ARG A 43 -12.32 2.52 1.00
N ALA A 44 -13.56 2.68 1.44
CA ALA A 44 -13.99 2.25 2.77
C ALA A 44 -13.91 0.73 2.91
N ALA A 45 -14.39 -0.02 1.90
CA ALA A 45 -14.30 -1.47 1.86
C ALA A 45 -12.83 -1.95 1.85
N TRP A 46 -11.97 -1.29 1.06
CA TRP A 46 -10.54 -1.59 1.00
C TRP A 46 -9.86 -1.37 2.35
N ASN A 47 -10.08 -0.20 2.98
CA ASN A 47 -9.53 0.10 4.30
C ASN A 47 -10.00 -0.89 5.37
N LYS A 48 -11.28 -1.30 5.32
CA LYS A 48 -11.82 -2.33 6.21
C LYS A 48 -11.09 -3.66 6.01
N MET A 49 -10.94 -4.12 4.77
CA MET A 49 -10.20 -5.35 4.45
C MET A 49 -8.74 -5.29 4.94
N LEU A 50 -8.05 -4.16 4.76
CA LEU A 50 -6.67 -3.98 5.24
C LEU A 50 -6.59 -4.03 6.76
N LYS A 51 -7.54 -3.40 7.46
CA LYS A 51 -7.62 -3.49 8.93
C LYS A 51 -7.88 -4.91 9.40
N GLU A 52 -8.82 -5.62 8.77
CA GLU A 52 -9.09 -7.03 9.09
C GLU A 52 -7.86 -7.91 8.85
N ARG A 53 -7.09 -7.66 7.78
CA ARG A 53 -5.81 -8.33 7.54
C ARG A 53 -4.82 -8.09 8.67
N TYR A 54 -4.74 -6.87 9.19
CA TYR A 54 -3.90 -6.59 10.35
C TYR A 54 -4.33 -7.42 11.56
N GLU A 55 -5.59 -7.32 11.96
CA GLU A 55 -6.11 -7.98 13.18
C GLU A 55 -5.97 -9.50 13.10
N ASN A 56 -6.34 -10.09 11.97
CA ASN A 56 -6.41 -11.54 11.82
C ASN A 56 -5.05 -12.18 11.53
N LYS A 57 -4.09 -11.43 10.97
CA LYS A 57 -2.82 -11.99 10.50
C LYS A 57 -1.60 -11.22 10.99
N LEU A 58 -1.46 -9.95 10.61
CA LEU A 58 -0.19 -9.23 10.78
C LEU A 58 0.15 -8.94 12.24
N LYS A 59 -0.87 -8.80 13.09
CA LYS A 59 -0.71 -8.67 14.55
C LYS A 59 0.00 -9.87 15.17
N HIS A 60 -0.33 -11.07 14.72
CA HIS A 60 0.24 -12.32 15.25
C HIS A 60 1.48 -12.77 14.48
N THR A 61 1.58 -12.41 13.20
CA THR A 61 2.69 -12.74 12.32
C THR A 61 3.11 -11.50 11.54
N PRO A 62 3.98 -10.66 12.12
CA PRO A 62 4.46 -9.46 11.45
C PRO A 62 5.08 -9.78 10.08
N PRO A 63 4.86 -8.95 9.06
CA PRO A 63 5.47 -9.16 7.75
C PRO A 63 7.00 -9.07 7.87
N LYS A 64 7.74 -9.82 7.05
CA LYS A 64 9.20 -9.62 6.94
C LYS A 64 9.50 -8.21 6.37
N PRO A 65 10.66 -7.61 6.65
CA PRO A 65 11.01 -6.38 5.99
C PRO A 65 11.29 -6.63 4.50
N PRO A 66 11.17 -5.59 3.63
CA PRO A 66 11.35 -5.73 2.18
C PRO A 66 12.64 -6.43 1.77
N TRP A 67 13.76 -6.11 2.41
CA TRP A 67 15.08 -6.70 2.13
C TRP A 67 15.25 -8.16 2.54
N ILE A 68 14.37 -8.68 3.41
CA ILE A 68 14.35 -10.12 3.73
C ILE A 68 13.36 -10.86 2.83
N LYS A 69 12.21 -10.24 2.51
CA LYS A 69 11.20 -10.87 1.66
C LYS A 69 11.63 -10.95 0.20
N PHE A 70 12.28 -9.89 -0.30
CA PHE A 70 12.73 -9.73 -1.67
C PHE A 70 14.19 -9.27 -1.69
N PRO A 71 15.15 -10.15 -1.34
CA PRO A 71 16.55 -9.77 -1.10
C PRO A 71 17.31 -9.30 -2.34
N ASN A 72 16.81 -9.65 -3.54
CA ASN A 72 17.48 -9.34 -4.80
C ASN A 72 17.13 -7.96 -5.36
N TYR A 73 16.24 -7.21 -4.71
CA TYR A 73 15.77 -5.93 -5.21
C TYR A 73 16.33 -4.79 -4.37
N HIS A 74 16.90 -3.80 -5.05
CA HIS A 74 17.39 -2.59 -4.40
C HIS A 74 16.19 -1.70 -4.02
N PRO A 75 16.24 -0.91 -2.93
CA PRO A 75 15.12 -0.05 -2.52
C PRO A 75 14.70 1.00 -3.55
N SER A 76 15.54 1.29 -4.55
CA SER A 76 15.23 2.19 -5.66
C SER A 76 14.63 1.50 -6.89
N ASP A 77 14.49 0.17 -6.87
CA ASP A 77 13.96 -0.57 -8.01
C ASP A 77 12.50 -0.22 -8.30
N ILE A 78 12.16 -0.22 -9.61
CA ILE A 78 10.78 -0.04 -10.07
C ILE A 78 9.85 -1.12 -9.50
N PHE A 79 10.40 -2.28 -9.12
CA PHE A 79 9.69 -3.36 -8.45
C PHE A 79 8.87 -2.89 -7.24
N TRP A 80 9.31 -1.87 -6.50
CA TRP A 80 8.57 -1.34 -5.34
C TRP A 80 7.41 -0.43 -5.69
N ARG A 81 7.29 -0.04 -6.96
CA ARG A 81 6.29 0.90 -7.48
C ARG A 81 5.27 0.23 -8.39
N MET A 82 5.39 -1.08 -8.61
CA MET A 82 4.44 -1.86 -9.40
C MET A 82 4.48 -3.34 -9.04
N GLY A 83 3.36 -4.03 -9.24
CA GLY A 83 3.27 -5.49 -9.13
C GLY A 83 3.46 -5.99 -7.71
N ASP A 84 4.23 -7.08 -7.56
CA ASP A 84 4.37 -7.78 -6.27
C ASP A 84 5.05 -6.95 -5.19
N GLY A 85 6.05 -6.14 -5.55
CA GLY A 85 6.77 -5.31 -4.58
C GLY A 85 5.89 -4.18 -4.04
N GLU A 86 5.16 -3.49 -4.91
CA GLU A 86 4.15 -2.50 -4.51
C GLU A 86 3.08 -3.14 -3.63
N SER A 87 2.48 -4.25 -4.10
CA SER A 87 1.42 -4.97 -3.36
C SER A 87 1.90 -5.42 -1.98
N TYR A 88 3.17 -5.82 -1.86
CA TYR A 88 3.75 -6.17 -0.57
C TYR A 88 3.91 -4.97 0.36
N ILE A 89 4.37 -3.84 -0.18
CA ILE A 89 4.50 -2.61 0.60
C ILE A 89 3.12 -2.10 1.02
N SER A 90 2.16 -1.98 0.10
CA SER A 90 0.84 -1.41 0.37
C SER A 90 0.00 -2.27 1.30
N ASP A 91 -0.02 -3.58 1.11
CA ASP A 91 -1.02 -4.44 1.75
C ASP A 91 -0.50 -5.16 3.00
N TYR A 92 0.81 -5.17 3.22
CA TYR A 92 1.43 -5.89 4.33
C TYR A 92 2.33 -4.98 5.15
N PHE A 93 3.42 -4.49 4.54
CA PHE A 93 4.45 -3.77 5.28
C PHE A 93 3.92 -2.45 5.85
N SER A 94 3.31 -1.61 5.01
CA SER A 94 2.73 -0.32 5.45
C SER A 94 1.58 -0.54 6.45
N ILE A 95 0.74 -1.55 6.22
CA ILE A 95 -0.41 -1.85 7.10
C ILE A 95 0.04 -2.22 8.51
N TYR A 96 1.13 -2.99 8.63
CA TYR A 96 1.68 -3.30 9.93
C TYR A 96 2.12 -2.02 10.66
N PHE A 97 2.85 -1.12 10.01
CA PHE A 97 3.29 0.15 10.62
C PHE A 97 2.14 1.13 10.88
N GLN A 98 1.05 1.04 10.11
CA GLN A 98 -0.14 1.88 10.29
C GLN A 98 -0.93 1.52 11.56
N TYR A 99 -1.03 0.23 11.89
CA TYR A 99 -1.91 -0.25 12.97
C TYR A 99 -1.17 -0.83 14.18
N ALA A 100 0.11 -1.20 14.06
CA ALA A 100 0.90 -1.68 15.18
C ALA A 100 1.15 -0.59 16.21
N SER A 101 1.19 -0.99 17.47
CA SER A 101 1.58 -0.10 18.56
C SER A 101 3.06 0.30 18.44
N LYS A 102 3.42 1.43 19.05
CA LYS A 102 4.82 1.87 19.14
C LYS A 102 5.74 0.81 19.74
N ALA A 103 5.25 0.04 20.72
CA ALA A 103 6.02 -1.04 21.34
C ALA A 103 6.30 -2.19 20.35
N GLU A 104 5.30 -2.61 19.58
CA GLU A 104 5.43 -3.64 18.54
C GLU A 104 6.36 -3.19 17.41
N ILE A 105 6.25 -1.92 16.98
CA ILE A 105 7.15 -1.34 15.98
C ILE A 105 8.59 -1.30 16.51
N ASN A 106 8.81 -0.88 17.75
CA ASN A 106 10.16 -0.85 18.34
C ASN A 106 10.76 -2.26 18.44
N ALA A 107 9.98 -3.26 18.89
CA ALA A 107 10.43 -4.65 18.92
C ALA A 107 10.75 -5.18 17.51
N TYR A 108 9.95 -4.80 16.51
CA TYR A 108 10.18 -5.15 15.12
C TYR A 108 11.52 -4.61 14.59
N LYS A 109 11.83 -3.34 14.87
CA LYS A 109 13.08 -2.67 14.45
C LYS A 109 14.32 -3.28 15.08
N ILE A 110 14.23 -3.72 16.33
CA ILE A 110 15.30 -4.45 17.01
C ILE A 110 15.54 -5.81 16.34
N LYS A 111 14.45 -6.53 16.02
CA LYS A 111 14.51 -7.83 15.35
C LYS A 111 15.04 -7.73 13.92
N TYR A 112 14.71 -6.65 13.23
CA TYR A 112 15.05 -6.42 11.83
C TYR A 112 15.74 -5.07 11.67
N PRO A 113 17.03 -4.95 11.99
CA PRO A 113 17.73 -3.68 11.81
C PRO A 113 17.83 -3.31 10.32
N GLU A 114 17.72 -2.02 10.03
CA GLU A 114 18.03 -1.49 8.69
C GLU A 114 19.53 -1.63 8.42
N HIS A 115 19.87 -2.07 7.21
CA HIS A 115 21.25 -1.98 6.72
C HIS A 115 21.42 -0.77 5.80
N SER A 116 22.65 -0.53 5.34
CA SER A 116 23.06 0.67 4.61
C SER A 116 22.09 1.10 3.50
N ASN A 117 21.66 0.15 2.67
CA ASN A 117 20.84 0.43 1.49
C ASN A 117 19.39 0.77 1.85
N TRP A 118 18.90 0.27 2.99
CA TRP A 118 17.51 0.43 3.45
C TRP A 118 17.39 1.44 4.59
N ARG A 119 18.42 2.24 4.84
CA ARG A 119 18.42 3.25 5.89
C ARG A 119 17.30 4.27 5.68
N GLY A 120 16.56 4.57 6.74
CA GLY A 120 15.45 5.52 6.73
C GLY A 120 14.14 4.95 6.20
N THR A 121 14.06 3.63 5.99
CA THR A 121 12.83 2.95 5.60
C THR A 121 11.77 3.09 6.69
N TYR A 122 12.08 2.73 7.93
CA TYR A 122 11.14 2.80 9.05
C TYR A 122 10.64 4.22 9.28
N LYS A 123 11.51 5.22 9.20
CA LYS A 123 11.12 6.63 9.32
C LYS A 123 10.07 7.05 8.28
N ARG A 124 10.04 6.41 7.11
CA ARG A 124 9.05 6.69 6.06
C ARG A 124 7.67 6.13 6.38
N PHE A 125 7.59 5.01 7.10
CA PHE A 125 6.35 4.30 7.40
C PHE A 125 5.82 4.58 8.81
N GLU A 126 6.65 5.12 9.70
CA GLU A 126 6.23 5.64 10.99
C GLU A 126 5.54 7.01 10.79
N HIS A 127 4.29 7.12 11.26
CA HIS A 127 3.52 8.37 11.33
C HIS A 127 3.32 8.82 12.78
#